data_AF-A0A256WHV0-F1
#
_entry.id   AF-A0A256WHV0-F1
#
_cell.length_a   1.000
_cell.length_b   1.000
_cell.length_c   1.000
_cell.angle_alpha   90.00
_cell.angle_beta   90.00
_cell.angle_gamma   90.00
#
_symmetry.space_group_name_H-M   'P 1'
#
loop_
_entity.id
_entity.type
_entity.pdbx_description
1 polymer ?
#
loop_
_entity_poly.entity_id
_entity_poly.type
_entity_poly.pdbx_seq_one_letter_code
_entity_poly.pdbx_strand_id
1 'polypeptide(L)'
;MTKAPTILRYGIMTNGLVISKWQHQCIQLLEDSGIAKLVIIINKEDQSTSQPSTLKKAQNYFNKNGIYKIASRFLYTIPALENLKVAQCLPAIKIRHCDTQKKGKYSEHYQRRGFKNS
;
A
#
# COMPACT_ATOMS: atom_id res chain seq x y z
N MET A 1 11.04 -32.85 25.77
CA MET A 1 10.72 -31.41 25.82
C MET A 1 10.36 -30.96 24.41
N THR A 2 9.08 -30.83 24.09
CA THR A 2 8.62 -30.28 22.80
C THR A 2 8.78 -28.76 22.84
N LYS A 3 9.61 -28.22 21.94
CA LYS A 3 9.83 -26.78 21.79
C LYS A 3 8.49 -26.15 21.39
N ALA A 4 8.05 -25.10 22.09
CA ALA A 4 6.84 -24.39 21.72
C ALA A 4 6.94 -23.90 20.26
N PRO A 5 5.83 -23.95 19.48
CA PRO A 5 5.85 -23.49 18.10
C PRO A 5 6.25 -22.01 18.05
N THR A 6 7.23 -21.68 17.20
CA THR A 6 7.70 -20.31 17.04
C THR A 6 6.72 -19.56 16.14
N ILE A 7 5.94 -18.65 16.71
CA ILE A 7 5.00 -17.81 15.97
C ILE A 7 5.78 -16.72 15.22
N LEU A 8 5.62 -16.68 13.90
CA LEU A 8 6.20 -15.64 13.05
C LEU A 8 5.45 -14.32 13.26
N ARG A 9 6.19 -13.23 13.39
CA ARG A 9 5.63 -11.88 13.53
C ARG A 9 5.94 -11.08 12.30
N TYR A 10 4.93 -10.46 11.71
CA TYR A 10 5.10 -9.68 10.49
C TYR A 10 4.40 -8.32 10.57
N GLY A 11 4.82 -7.44 9.67
CA GLY A 11 4.21 -6.13 9.47
C GLY A 11 3.92 -5.90 7.99
N ILE A 12 2.93 -5.08 7.71
CA ILE A 12 2.53 -4.74 6.33
C ILE A 12 2.81 -3.26 6.11
N MET A 13 3.43 -2.93 4.98
CA MET A 13 3.58 -1.56 4.55
C MET A 13 2.47 -1.22 3.54
N THR A 14 1.71 -0.16 3.80
CA THR A 14 0.61 0.29 2.94
C THR A 14 0.81 1.74 2.50
N ASN A 15 0.30 2.07 1.32
CA ASN A 15 0.21 3.45 0.81
C ASN A 15 -1.25 3.89 0.96
N GLY A 16 -1.64 4.26 2.17
CA GLY A 16 -3.01 4.56 2.56
C GLY A 16 -3.62 3.52 3.52
N LEU A 17 -4.77 3.89 4.08
CA LEU A 17 -5.53 3.08 5.05
C LEU A 17 -6.59 2.19 4.39
N VAL A 18 -6.31 1.76 3.16
CA VAL A 18 -7.20 0.96 2.32
C VAL A 18 -6.44 -0.26 1.82
N ILE A 19 -7.05 -1.43 1.93
CA ILE A 19 -6.53 -2.70 1.41
C ILE A 19 -7.58 -3.37 0.53
N SER A 20 -7.16 -4.13 -0.48
CA SER A 20 -8.10 -4.91 -1.28
C SER A 20 -8.62 -6.12 -0.51
N LYS A 21 -9.84 -6.57 -0.85
CA LYS A 21 -10.51 -7.70 -0.20
C LYS A 21 -9.69 -8.99 -0.24
N TRP A 22 -9.05 -9.28 -1.37
CA TRP A 22 -8.16 -10.44 -1.48
C TRP A 22 -6.96 -10.36 -0.53
N GLN A 23 -6.40 -9.17 -0.31
CA GLN A 23 -5.28 -8.97 0.62
C GLN A 23 -5.73 -9.24 2.05
N HIS A 24 -6.94 -8.76 2.42
CA HIS A 24 -7.54 -9.05 3.71
C HIS A 24 -7.74 -10.56 3.91
N GLN A 25 -8.26 -11.28 2.91
CA GLN A 25 -8.43 -12.73 2.97
C GLN A 25 -7.10 -13.47 3.16
N CYS A 26 -6.02 -13.04 2.48
CA CYS A 26 -4.69 -13.62 2.69
C CYS A 26 -4.19 -13.39 4.13
N ILE A 27 -4.44 -12.22 4.70
CA ILE A 27 -4.08 -11.91 6.09
C ILE A 27 -4.86 -12.83 7.04
N GLN A 28 -6.17 -12.98 6.84
CA GLN A 28 -7.00 -13.88 7.65
C GLN A 28 -6.49 -15.32 7.59
N LEU A 29 -6.22 -15.84 6.39
CA LEU A 29 -5.67 -17.20 6.22
C LEU A 29 -4.34 -17.39 6.96
N LEU A 30 -3.49 -16.36 6.99
CA LEU A 30 -2.23 -16.40 7.73
C LEU A 30 -2.43 -16.38 9.25
N GLU A 31 -3.33 -15.54 9.77
CA GLU A 31 -3.67 -15.51 11.20
C GLU A 31 -4.33 -16.83 11.65
N ASP A 32 -5.29 -17.32 10.87
CA ASP A 32 -6.05 -18.54 11.17
C ASP A 32 -5.17 -19.80 11.16
N SER A 33 -4.05 -19.77 10.42
CA SER A 33 -3.06 -20.85 10.44
C SER A 33 -2.37 -21.02 11.80
N GLY A 34 -2.38 -19.98 12.64
CA GLY A 34 -1.66 -19.95 13.92
C GLY A 34 -0.13 -19.87 13.80
N ILE A 35 0.41 -19.83 12.57
CA ILE A 35 1.86 -19.79 12.31
C ILE A 35 2.38 -18.36 12.29
N ALA A 36 1.53 -17.39 11.91
CA ALA A 36 1.92 -16.01 11.72
C ALA A 36 0.95 -15.06 12.44
N LYS A 37 1.49 -13.92 12.90
CA LYS A 37 0.73 -12.86 13.54
C LYS A 37 1.17 -11.48 13.05
N LEU A 38 0.21 -10.72 12.55
CA LEU A 38 0.33 -9.33 12.12
C LEU A 38 0.41 -8.45 13.36
N VAL A 39 1.51 -7.74 13.49
CA VAL A 39 1.78 -6.91 14.66
C VAL A 39 1.60 -5.42 14.35
N ILE A 40 1.86 -5.03 13.11
CA ILE A 40 1.95 -3.61 12.74
C ILE A 40 1.60 -3.36 11.28
N ILE A 41 0.92 -2.25 11.03
CA ILE A 41 0.77 -1.68 9.70
C ILE A 41 1.56 -0.38 9.65
N ILE A 42 2.49 -0.28 8.71
CA ILE A 42 3.26 0.93 8.43
C ILE A 42 2.57 1.62 7.26
N ASN A 43 1.86 2.71 7.56
CA ASN A 43 1.21 3.51 6.56
C ASN A 43 2.14 4.63 6.11
N LYS A 44 2.42 4.72 4.82
CA LYS A 44 3.06 5.89 4.25
C LYS A 44 2.13 7.10 4.39
N GLU A 45 2.65 8.17 4.96
CA GLU A 45 1.93 9.45 4.96
C GLU A 45 2.06 10.04 3.55
N ASP A 46 0.97 9.99 2.78
CA ASP A 46 0.94 10.66 1.49
C ASP A 46 0.85 12.16 1.75
N GLN A 47 1.98 12.85 1.58
CA GLN A 47 1.97 14.28 1.33
C GLN A 47 1.01 14.53 0.17
N SER A 48 -0.12 15.16 0.48
CA SER A 48 -1.21 15.57 -0.40
C SER A 48 -0.92 15.35 -1.88
N THR A 49 -1.36 14.20 -2.42
CA THR A 49 -1.38 14.01 -3.87
C THR A 49 -2.37 15.02 -4.43
N SER A 50 -1.84 16.15 -4.91
CA SER A 50 -2.53 17.15 -5.72
C SER A 50 -3.46 16.40 -6.66
N GLN A 51 -4.78 16.54 -6.46
CA GLN A 51 -5.73 15.90 -7.35
C GLN A 51 -5.43 16.39 -8.77
N PRO A 52 -5.24 15.49 -9.74
CA PRO A 52 -5.03 15.92 -11.12
C PRO A 52 -6.25 16.74 -11.55
N SER A 53 -5.98 17.90 -12.16
CA SER A 53 -7.04 18.79 -12.64
C SER A 53 -8.04 18.02 -13.50
N THR A 54 -9.30 18.43 -13.45
CA THR A 54 -10.43 17.81 -14.18
C THR A 54 -10.10 17.59 -15.67
N LEU A 55 -9.35 18.50 -16.27
CA LEU A 55 -8.85 18.41 -17.65
C LEU A 55 -7.89 17.22 -17.89
N LYS A 56 -6.97 16.95 -16.97
CA LYS A 56 -6.06 15.79 -17.07
C LYS A 56 -6.78 14.46 -16.89
N LYS A 57 -7.89 14.44 -16.13
CA LYS A 57 -8.74 13.24 -16.01
C LYS A 57 -9.38 12.91 -17.36
N ALA A 58 -9.93 13.90 -18.06
CA ALA A 58 -10.59 13.70 -19.37
C ALA A 58 -9.64 13.17 -20.46
N GLN A 59 -8.42 13.71 -20.55
CA GLN A 59 -7.43 13.23 -21.54
C GLN A 59 -7.02 11.76 -21.32
N ASN A 60 -7.01 11.29 -20.06
CA ASN A 60 -6.72 9.89 -19.75
C ASN A 60 -7.83 8.90 -20.18
N TYR A 61 -9.08 9.37 -20.37
CA TYR A 61 -10.19 8.53 -20.82
C TYR A 61 -10.18 8.27 -22.33
N PHE A 62 -9.56 9.14 -23.13
CA PHE A 62 -9.42 8.94 -24.58
C PHE A 62 -8.22 8.06 -24.97
N ASN A 63 -7.32 7.78 -24.03
CA ASN A 63 -6.17 6.91 -24.29
C ASN A 63 -6.60 5.44 -24.36
N LYS A 64 -5.80 4.55 -24.99
CA LYS A 64 -6.15 3.12 -25.21
C LYS A 64 -6.63 2.35 -23.96
N ASN A 65 -6.28 2.82 -22.77
CA ASN A 65 -6.69 2.22 -21.49
C ASN A 65 -8.01 2.78 -20.93
N GLY A 66 -8.61 3.79 -21.55
CA GLY A 66 -9.81 4.46 -21.07
C GLY A 66 -11.06 3.60 -21.22
N ILE A 67 -11.26 2.96 -22.37
CA ILE A 67 -12.35 2.00 -22.60
C ILE A 67 -12.22 0.82 -21.63
N TYR A 68 -11.00 0.30 -21.45
CA TYR A 68 -10.74 -0.76 -20.48
C TYR A 68 -11.07 -0.32 -19.05
N LYS A 69 -10.68 0.90 -18.63
CA LYS A 69 -11.01 1.44 -17.30
C LYS A 69 -12.51 1.63 -17.08
N ILE A 70 -13.26 1.99 -18.11
CA ILE A 70 -14.72 2.11 -18.05
C ILE A 70 -15.33 0.70 -17.96
N ALA A 71 -14.92 -0.21 -18.83
CA ALA A 71 -15.39 -1.60 -18.81
C ALA A 71 -15.07 -2.29 -17.48
N SER A 72 -13.85 -2.15 -16.94
CA SER A 72 -13.48 -2.72 -15.64
C SER A 72 -14.24 -2.06 -14.47
N ARG A 73 -14.75 -0.84 -14.65
CA ARG A 73 -15.49 -0.12 -13.60
C ARG A 73 -16.99 -0.40 -13.62
N PHE A 74 -17.57 -0.68 -14.79
CA PHE A 74 -19.02 -0.81 -14.95
C PHE A 74 -19.47 -2.20 -15.42
N LEU A 75 -18.62 -2.97 -16.12
CA LEU A 75 -18.97 -4.28 -16.68
C LEU A 75 -18.33 -5.44 -15.90
N TYR A 76 -17.13 -5.25 -15.34
CA TYR A 76 -16.39 -6.30 -14.65
C TYR A 76 -15.99 -5.89 -13.23
N THR A 77 -16.97 -5.86 -12.33
CA THR A 77 -16.70 -5.67 -10.91
C THR A 77 -16.14 -6.98 -10.35
N ILE A 78 -14.83 -7.04 -10.14
CA ILE A 78 -14.17 -8.20 -9.51
C ILE A 78 -14.25 -8.01 -7.99
N PRO A 79 -15.04 -8.80 -7.23
CA PRO A 79 -15.24 -8.58 -5.79
C PRO A 79 -13.94 -8.64 -4.99
N ALA A 80 -12.97 -9.44 -5.44
CA ALA A 80 -11.65 -9.56 -4.82
C ALA A 80 -10.88 -8.22 -4.80
N LEU A 81 -11.13 -7.34 -5.77
CA LEU A 81 -10.47 -6.02 -5.90
C LEU A 81 -11.23 -4.92 -5.15
N GLU A 82 -12.33 -5.23 -4.48
CA GLU A 82 -13.03 -4.27 -3.63
C GLU A 82 -12.11 -3.74 -2.53
N ASN A 83 -12.18 -2.43 -2.30
CA ASN A 83 -11.37 -1.75 -1.32
C ASN A 83 -12.05 -1.76 0.05
N LEU A 84 -11.32 -2.17 1.07
CA LEU A 84 -11.74 -2.23 2.47
C LEU A 84 -10.93 -1.25 3.31
N LYS A 85 -11.58 -0.60 4.27
CA LYS A 85 -10.89 0.28 5.22
C LYS A 85 -10.17 -0.56 6.26
N VAL A 86 -8.89 -0.30 6.49
CA VAL A 86 -8.07 -1.02 7.47
C VAL A 86 -8.71 -1.01 8.86
N ALA A 87 -9.26 0.13 9.29
CA ALA A 87 -9.91 0.27 10.59
C ALA A 87 -11.12 -0.67 10.80
N GLN A 88 -11.79 -1.08 9.72
CA GLN A 88 -12.94 -1.99 9.79
C GLN A 88 -12.50 -3.46 9.83
N CYS A 89 -11.50 -3.81 9.03
CA CYS A 89 -11.07 -5.19 8.85
C CYS A 89 -10.00 -5.64 9.86
N LEU A 90 -9.22 -4.70 10.40
CA LEU A 90 -8.07 -4.94 11.25
C LEU A 90 -8.07 -3.96 12.45
N PRO A 91 -9.14 -3.93 13.26
CA PRO A 91 -9.37 -2.86 14.24
C PRO A 91 -8.35 -2.83 15.39
N ALA A 92 -7.80 -3.98 15.77
CA ALA A 92 -6.87 -4.11 16.91
C ALA A 92 -5.39 -3.92 16.53
N ILE A 93 -5.07 -3.68 15.25
CA ILE A 93 -3.69 -3.64 14.79
C ILE A 93 -3.10 -2.24 14.92
N LYS A 94 -1.87 -2.18 15.43
CA LYS A 94 -1.13 -0.93 15.60
C LYS A 94 -0.75 -0.36 14.23
N ILE A 95 -1.20 0.86 13.96
CA ILE A 95 -0.81 1.60 12.76
C ILE A 95 0.29 2.60 13.11
N ARG A 96 1.36 2.64 12.32
CA ARG A 96 2.44 3.64 12.41
C ARG A 96 2.53 4.39 11.10
N HIS A 97 2.59 5.71 11.20
CA HIS A 97 2.84 6.57 10.05
C HIS A 97 4.35 6.69 9.82
N CYS A 98 4.76 6.70 8.55
CA CYS A 98 6.15 6.82 8.16
C CYS A 98 6.29 7.74 6.96
N ASP A 99 7.21 8.70 7.06
CA ASP A 99 7.66 9.50 5.93
C ASP A 99 8.67 8.70 5.11
N THR A 100 8.34 8.43 3.85
CA THR A 100 9.29 7.78 2.96
C THR A 100 10.30 8.79 2.43
N GLN A 101 11.57 8.62 2.79
CA GLN A 101 12.65 9.35 2.13
C GLN A 101 13.00 8.67 0.80
N LYS A 102 13.17 9.48 -0.26
CA LYS A 102 13.68 8.98 -1.55
C LYS A 102 15.13 8.55 -1.37
N LYS A 103 15.56 7.47 -2.01
CA LYS A 103 16.96 6.99 -2.01
C LYS A 103 17.75 7.64 -3.16
N GLY A 104 19.05 7.88 -2.96
CA GLY A 104 19.99 8.30 -4.00
C GLY A 104 20.01 9.82 -4.23
N LYS A 105 20.23 10.28 -5.48
CA LYS A 105 20.42 11.70 -5.83
C LYS A 105 19.27 12.66 -5.43
N TYR A 106 18.15 12.11 -4.97
CA TYR A 106 16.96 12.83 -4.52
C TYR A 106 16.75 12.76 -3.00
N SER A 107 17.65 12.10 -2.25
CA SER A 107 17.64 12.10 -0.79
C SER A 107 18.35 13.36 -0.29
N GLU A 108 17.81 14.02 0.73
CA GLU A 108 18.47 15.18 1.37
C GLU A 108 19.87 14.85 1.90
N HIS A 109 20.11 13.58 2.22
CA HIS A 109 21.39 13.08 2.71
C HIS A 109 22.42 12.82 1.58
N TYR A 110 22.05 12.95 0.31
CA TYR A 110 22.96 12.79 -0.83
C TYR A 110 23.71 14.11 -1.11
N GLN A 111 24.53 14.54 -0.16
CA GLN A 111 25.57 15.52 -0.45
C GLN A 111 26.57 14.85 -1.40
N ARG A 112 26.63 15.30 -2.66
CA ARG A 112 27.72 14.97 -3.57
C ARG A 112 29.04 15.40 -2.89
N ARG A 113 29.70 14.49 -2.19
CA ARG A 113 31.10 14.68 -1.83
C ARG A 113 31.90 14.64 -3.12
N GLY A 114 32.30 15.83 -3.57
CA GLY A 114 33.39 16.02 -4.52
C GLY A 114 33.06 15.75 -5.99
N PHE A 115 32.53 16.75 -6.68
CA PHE A 115 33.07 17.15 -7.97
C PHE A 115 33.03 18.68 -8.01
N LYS A 116 34.01 19.29 -7.33
CA LYS A 116 34.44 20.64 -7.70
C LYS A 116 35.18 20.45 -9.02
N ASN A 117 34.58 20.85 -10.13
CA ASN A 117 35.31 21.01 -11.37
C ASN A 117 36.41 22.04 -11.08
N SER A 118 37.63 21.52 -10.99
CA SER A 118 38.87 22.29 -10.97
C SER A 118 39.37 22.33 -12.40
#